data_AF-A0A284VJL5-F1
#
_entry.id   AF-A0A284VJL5-F1
#
_cell.length_a   1.000
_cell.length_b   1.000
_cell.length_c   1.000
_cell.angle_alpha   90.00
_cell.angle_beta   90.00
_cell.angle_gamma   90.00
#
_symmetry.space_group_name_H-M   'P 1'
#
loop_
_entity.id
_entity.type
_entity.pdbx_description
1 polymer ?
#
loop_
_entity_poly.entity_id
_entity_poly.type
_entity_poly.pdbx_seq_one_letter_code
_entity_poly.pdbx_strand_id
1 'polypeptide(L)'
;MNSKIIAVALVFLIVGISAGYAINGKNVNEKISEKQAEIDSLNTQISSLQTKVVALEKDAGLWRQLKALYTDMAPPDMPDHMVKMLPDGKMIFLHFDGPVGEARNLLWIGDGIPGKFLKSDQPKEEGYVHFHGMNGGHGSALAPGTQGFWIRHIAVKELDAPWGHVTPGLDTKFMPTPPPE
;
A
#
# COMPACT_ATOMS: atom_id res chain seq x y z
N MET A 1 28.18 23.05 18.35
CA MET A 1 28.84 21.73 18.34
C MET A 1 28.15 20.91 17.24
N ASN A 2 28.76 20.51 16.12
CA ASN A 2 30.12 20.02 15.93
C ASN A 2 30.77 20.49 14.63
N SER A 3 32.07 20.73 14.79
CA SER A 3 33.06 21.20 13.82
C SER A 3 33.47 20.08 12.85
N LYS A 4 33.30 20.29 11.54
CA LYS A 4 34.11 19.69 10.47
C LYS A 4 34.15 20.61 9.24
N ILE A 5 34.55 21.86 9.47
CA ILE A 5 35.14 22.71 8.42
C ILE A 5 36.65 22.59 8.64
N ILE A 6 37.26 21.51 8.13
CA ILE A 6 38.72 21.33 8.16
C ILE A 6 39.17 20.84 6.79
N ALA A 7 39.80 21.78 6.09
CA ALA A 7 41.03 21.62 5.32
C ALA A 7 41.09 20.60 4.18
N VAL A 8 40.64 21.02 2.99
CA VAL A 8 41.26 20.70 1.68
C VAL A 8 40.89 21.90 0.78
N ALA A 9 41.75 22.73 0.21
CA ALA A 9 43.17 22.64 -0.08
C ALA A 9 43.82 24.03 0.05
N LEU A 10 44.88 24.05 0.85
CA LEU A 10 45.87 25.11 0.95
C LEU A 10 46.84 24.93 -0.24
N VAL A 11 46.42 25.31 -1.45
CA VAL A 11 47.28 25.35 -2.67
C VAL A 11 47.07 26.66 -3.42
N PHE A 12 47.13 27.77 -2.69
CA PHE A 12 47.18 29.12 -3.26
C PHE A 12 48.47 29.86 -2.87
N LEU A 13 49.58 29.12 -2.77
CA LEU A 13 50.90 29.72 -2.54
C LEU A 13 51.63 29.98 -3.87
N ILE A 14 51.37 31.18 -4.41
CA ILE A 14 52.37 32.15 -4.90
C ILE A 14 53.41 31.69 -5.95
N VAL A 15 53.15 32.13 -7.19
CA VAL A 15 54.09 32.68 -8.20
C VAL A 15 55.09 31.71 -8.86
N GLY A 16 54.70 31.23 -10.04
CA GLY A 16 55.61 30.76 -11.09
C GLY A 16 54.84 30.12 -12.26
N ILE A 17 55.06 30.61 -13.49
CA ILE A 17 54.55 30.14 -14.79
C ILE A 17 53.37 30.99 -15.35
N SER A 18 53.61 32.28 -15.55
CA SER A 18 52.67 33.26 -16.14
C SER A 18 52.41 33.12 -17.66
N ALA A 19 52.90 32.07 -18.33
CA ALA A 19 52.57 31.81 -19.74
C ALA A 19 52.06 30.37 -20.02
N GLY A 20 52.45 29.38 -19.21
CA GLY A 20 51.92 28.01 -19.26
C GLY A 20 50.63 27.80 -18.44
N TYR A 21 50.37 28.61 -17.40
CA TYR A 21 49.13 28.53 -16.61
C TYR A 21 47.91 29.04 -17.37
N ALA A 22 48.07 29.89 -18.39
CA ALA A 22 46.92 30.38 -19.15
C ALA A 22 46.25 29.25 -19.97
N ILE A 23 47.05 28.31 -20.47
CA ILE A 23 46.56 27.16 -21.27
C ILE A 23 46.11 26.02 -20.35
N ASN A 24 46.86 25.72 -19.29
CA ASN A 24 46.49 24.66 -18.34
C ASN A 24 45.38 25.08 -17.36
N GLY A 25 45.31 26.35 -16.99
CA GLY A 25 44.27 26.93 -16.12
C GLY A 25 42.91 27.02 -16.79
N LYS A 26 42.85 27.17 -18.12
CA LYS A 26 41.59 27.10 -18.87
C LYS A 26 40.98 25.70 -18.81
N ASN A 27 41.80 24.66 -18.98
CA ASN A 27 41.41 23.25 -18.89
C ASN A 27 41.04 22.84 -17.45
N VAL A 28 41.73 23.40 -16.43
CA VAL A 28 41.37 23.20 -15.02
C VAL A 28 40.05 23.89 -14.66
N ASN A 29 39.83 25.13 -15.09
CA ASN A 29 38.59 25.86 -14.84
C ASN A 29 37.38 25.21 -15.52
N GLU A 30 37.54 24.66 -16.71
CA GLU A 30 36.52 23.90 -17.41
C GLU A 30 36.12 22.65 -16.62
N LYS A 31 37.10 21.85 -16.18
CA LYS A 31 36.86 20.67 -15.32
C LYS A 31 36.23 21.04 -13.98
N ILE A 32 36.61 22.16 -13.38
CA ILE A 32 35.98 22.67 -12.14
C ILE A 32 34.51 23.03 -12.42
N SER A 33 34.23 23.71 -13.53
CA SER A 33 32.86 24.07 -13.91
C SER A 33 31.99 22.85 -14.17
N GLU A 34 32.53 21.82 -14.85
CA GLU A 34 31.85 20.55 -15.07
C GLU A 34 31.54 19.83 -13.75
N LYS A 35 32.53 19.76 -12.84
CA LYS A 35 32.34 19.16 -11.52
C LYS A 35 31.35 19.94 -10.67
N GLN A 36 31.31 21.26 -10.78
CA GLN A 36 30.32 22.08 -10.09
C GLN A 36 28.92 21.82 -10.62
N ALA A 37 28.74 21.73 -11.95
CA ALA A 37 27.46 21.37 -12.54
C ALA A 37 26.99 19.96 -12.13
N GLU A 38 27.92 19.00 -12.02
CA GLU A 38 27.65 17.66 -11.49
C GLU A 38 27.19 17.72 -10.02
N ILE A 39 27.88 18.49 -9.18
CA ILE A 39 27.50 18.71 -7.77
C ILE A 39 26.10 19.33 -7.66
N ASP A 40 25.80 20.35 -8.46
CA ASP A 40 24.50 21.03 -8.44
C ASP A 40 23.37 20.08 -8.88
N SER A 41 23.65 19.23 -9.88
CA SER A 41 22.74 18.16 -10.31
C SER A 41 22.50 17.12 -9.21
N LEU A 42 23.56 16.65 -8.55
CA LEU A 42 23.46 15.70 -7.44
C LEU A 42 22.69 16.29 -6.25
N ASN A 43 22.96 17.56 -5.90
CA ASN A 43 22.22 18.26 -4.84
C ASN A 43 20.73 18.36 -5.16
N THR A 44 20.38 18.61 -6.42
CA THR A 44 18.98 18.62 -6.89
C THR A 44 18.33 17.24 -6.74
N GLN A 45 19.04 16.17 -7.12
CA GLN A 45 18.55 14.80 -6.97
C GLN A 45 18.37 14.41 -5.49
N ILE A 46 19.33 14.76 -4.63
CA ILE A 46 19.25 14.53 -3.18
C ILE A 46 18.02 15.22 -2.59
N SER A 47 17.80 16.49 -2.94
CA SER A 47 16.63 17.24 -2.47
C SER A 47 15.32 16.57 -2.91
N SER A 48 15.22 16.17 -4.18
CA SER A 48 14.05 15.43 -4.69
C SER A 48 13.83 14.10 -3.97
N LEU A 49 14.89 13.33 -3.71
CA LEU A 49 14.78 12.05 -2.99
C LEU A 49 14.37 12.26 -1.54
N GLN A 50 14.88 13.28 -0.86
CA GLN A 50 14.47 13.62 0.51
C GLN A 50 12.97 13.94 0.58
N THR A 51 12.44 14.70 -0.39
CA THR A 51 11.00 14.96 -0.46
C THR A 51 10.19 13.67 -0.64
N LYS A 52 10.65 12.76 -1.52
CA LYS A 52 9.98 11.46 -1.73
C LYS A 52 10.01 10.58 -0.48
N VAL A 53 11.13 10.52 0.25
CA VAL A 53 11.26 9.74 1.48
C VAL A 53 10.28 10.23 2.54
N VAL A 54 10.19 11.55 2.76
CA VAL A 54 9.25 12.12 3.74
C VAL A 54 7.80 11.77 3.40
N ALA A 55 7.41 11.82 2.12
CA ALA A 55 6.08 11.43 1.68
C ALA A 55 5.80 9.93 1.94
N LEU A 56 6.75 9.05 1.58
CA LEU A 56 6.61 7.61 1.80
C LEU A 56 6.58 7.23 3.28
N GLU A 57 7.36 7.90 4.13
CA GLU A 57 7.34 7.68 5.58
C GLU A 57 5.97 8.01 6.19
N LYS A 58 5.35 9.09 5.72
CA LYS A 58 3.99 9.47 6.11
C LYS A 58 2.98 8.40 5.70
N ASP A 59 2.99 7.97 4.44
CA ASP A 59 2.05 6.97 3.93
C ASP A 59 2.23 5.62 4.63
N ALA A 60 3.49 5.19 4.85
CA ALA A 60 3.81 4.00 5.63
C ALA A 60 3.32 4.11 7.08
N GLY A 61 3.37 5.32 7.67
CA GLY A 61 2.81 5.61 8.98
C GLY A 61 1.30 5.38 9.05
N LEU A 62 0.55 5.92 8.08
CA LEU A 62 -0.90 5.73 7.98
C LEU A 62 -1.26 4.26 7.77
N TRP A 63 -0.52 3.56 6.91
CA TRP A 63 -0.73 2.12 6.69
C TRP A 63 -0.48 1.28 7.95
N ARG A 64 0.56 1.60 8.72
CA ARG A 64 0.81 0.93 10.01
C ARG A 64 -0.34 1.14 10.99
N GLN A 65 -0.87 2.37 11.08
CA GLN A 65 -2.02 2.67 11.95
C GLN A 65 -3.27 1.89 11.52
N LEU A 66 -3.55 1.85 10.22
CA LEU A 66 -4.69 1.09 9.69
C LEU A 66 -4.55 -0.41 9.98
N LYS A 67 -3.39 -1.03 9.68
CA LYS A 67 -3.17 -2.45 9.94
C LYS A 67 -3.25 -2.82 11.41
N ALA A 68 -2.82 -1.93 12.31
CA ALA A 68 -2.90 -2.17 13.75
C ALA A 68 -4.34 -2.30 14.27
N LEU A 69 -5.36 -1.87 13.50
CA LEU A 69 -6.75 -2.07 13.83
C LEU A 69 -7.22 -3.52 13.61
N TYR A 70 -6.67 -4.21 12.61
CA TYR A 70 -7.10 -5.54 12.20
C TYR A 70 -6.30 -6.62 12.91
N THR A 71 -6.64 -6.81 14.19
CA THR A 71 -5.96 -7.71 15.13
C THR A 71 -6.58 -9.10 15.19
N ASP A 72 -7.76 -9.27 14.64
CA ASP A 72 -8.58 -10.44 14.90
C ASP A 72 -8.26 -11.50 13.84
N MET A 73 -8.29 -12.77 14.26
CA MET A 73 -7.93 -13.88 13.38
C MET A 73 -9.01 -13.99 12.29
N ALA A 74 -8.62 -13.78 11.03
CA ALA A 74 -9.43 -14.17 9.89
C ALA A 74 -9.68 -15.69 9.96
N PRO A 75 -10.82 -16.20 9.45
CA PRO A 75 -11.01 -17.63 9.31
C PRO A 75 -9.82 -18.28 8.57
N PRO A 76 -9.41 -19.53 8.94
CA PRO A 76 -8.19 -20.15 8.42
C PRO A 76 -8.12 -20.29 6.89
N ASP A 77 -9.27 -20.24 6.21
CA ASP A 77 -9.43 -20.31 4.77
C ASP A 77 -9.28 -18.95 4.05
N MET A 78 -8.96 -17.87 4.78
CA MET A 78 -8.77 -16.52 4.25
C MET A 78 -7.40 -15.92 4.60
N PRO A 79 -6.28 -16.52 4.14
CA PRO A 79 -4.92 -16.05 4.44
C PRO A 79 -4.58 -14.68 3.83
N ASP A 80 -5.38 -14.25 2.86
CA ASP A 80 -5.36 -12.98 2.14
C ASP A 80 -6.26 -11.91 2.76
N HIS A 81 -6.77 -12.14 3.98
CA HIS A 81 -7.63 -11.19 4.69
C HIS A 81 -7.02 -10.71 6.01
N MET A 82 -7.28 -9.44 6.33
CA MET A 82 -7.14 -8.90 7.69
C MET A 82 -8.52 -8.49 8.18
N VAL A 83 -8.90 -8.90 9.41
CA VAL A 83 -10.27 -8.72 9.93
C VAL A 83 -10.27 -7.99 11.26
N LYS A 84 -11.32 -7.20 11.49
CA LYS A 84 -11.66 -6.62 12.79
C LYS A 84 -13.14 -6.86 13.09
N MET A 85 -13.42 -7.57 14.17
CA MET A 85 -14.74 -7.66 14.77
C MET A 85 -15.06 -6.38 15.55
N LEU A 86 -16.28 -5.89 15.36
CA LEU A 86 -16.83 -4.74 16.05
C LEU A 86 -17.66 -5.19 17.27
N PRO A 87 -17.87 -4.31 18.27
CA PRO A 87 -18.61 -4.68 19.49
C PRO A 87 -20.05 -5.15 19.26
N ASP A 88 -20.68 -4.76 18.16
CA ASP A 88 -22.03 -5.18 17.77
C ASP A 88 -22.06 -6.50 16.97
N GLY A 89 -20.91 -7.16 16.85
CA GLY A 89 -20.76 -8.41 16.12
C GLY A 89 -20.61 -8.26 14.61
N LYS A 90 -20.63 -7.05 14.06
CA LYS A 90 -20.25 -6.81 12.66
C LYS A 90 -18.74 -6.97 12.49
N MET A 91 -18.30 -7.06 11.24
CA MET A 91 -16.88 -7.07 10.92
C MET A 91 -16.53 -6.04 9.84
N ILE A 92 -15.30 -5.59 9.85
CA ILE A 92 -14.65 -4.91 8.73
C ILE A 92 -13.41 -5.71 8.33
N PHE A 93 -13.03 -5.65 7.06
CA PHE A 93 -11.89 -6.40 6.56
C PHE A 93 -11.15 -5.69 5.42
N LEU A 94 -9.91 -6.11 5.23
CA LEU A 94 -9.08 -5.84 4.07
C LEU A 94 -8.84 -7.16 3.33
N HIS A 95 -8.96 -7.16 2.00
CA HIS A 95 -8.72 -8.31 1.13
C HIS A 95 -7.63 -7.96 0.12
N PHE A 96 -6.56 -8.75 0.13
CA PHE A 96 -5.34 -8.56 -0.63
C PHE A 96 -5.23 -9.48 -1.85
N ASP A 97 -4.25 -9.23 -2.71
CA ASP A 97 -3.95 -10.05 -3.90
C ASP A 97 -3.22 -11.37 -3.60
N GLY A 98 -3.02 -11.68 -2.33
CA GLY A 98 -2.37 -12.89 -1.84
C GLY A 98 -2.27 -12.88 -0.32
N PRO A 99 -1.57 -13.86 0.28
CA PRO A 99 -1.39 -13.93 1.73
C PRO A 99 -0.86 -12.61 2.30
N VAL A 100 -1.39 -12.16 3.45
CA VAL A 100 -1.10 -10.82 4.01
C VAL A 100 0.39 -10.49 4.14
N GLY A 101 1.23 -11.50 4.40
CA GLY A 101 2.70 -11.34 4.51
C GLY A 101 3.44 -11.17 3.17
N GLU A 102 2.80 -11.53 2.06
CA GLU A 102 3.38 -11.59 0.70
C GLU A 102 2.66 -10.66 -0.28
N ALA A 103 1.47 -10.19 0.09
CA ALA A 103 0.63 -9.31 -0.69
C ALA A 103 1.33 -8.02 -1.14
N ARG A 104 1.01 -7.58 -2.36
CA ARG A 104 1.52 -6.33 -2.94
C ARG A 104 0.41 -5.31 -3.17
N ASN A 105 -0.84 -5.75 -3.22
CA ASN A 105 -1.98 -4.90 -3.48
C ASN A 105 -3.09 -5.16 -2.46
N LEU A 106 -3.66 -4.07 -1.96
CA LEU A 106 -5.02 -4.09 -1.43
C LEU A 106 -5.99 -4.10 -2.61
N LEU A 107 -6.91 -5.06 -2.64
CA LEU A 107 -7.88 -5.21 -3.73
C LEU A 107 -9.27 -4.72 -3.31
N TRP A 108 -9.73 -5.14 -2.13
CA TRP A 108 -10.99 -4.68 -1.56
C TRP A 108 -10.83 -4.29 -0.09
N ILE A 109 -11.68 -3.35 0.33
CA ILE A 109 -12.11 -3.23 1.72
C ILE A 109 -13.55 -3.74 1.80
N GLY A 110 -14.01 -4.09 2.99
CA GLY A 110 -15.41 -4.44 3.12
C GLY A 110 -15.88 -4.54 4.54
N ASP A 111 -17.15 -4.87 4.66
CA ASP A 111 -17.83 -5.09 5.92
C ASP A 111 -18.73 -6.32 5.86
N GLY A 112 -19.01 -6.89 7.03
CA GLY A 112 -19.83 -8.08 7.17
C GLY A 112 -20.84 -7.93 8.29
N ILE A 113 -22.05 -8.45 8.04
CA ILE A 113 -23.15 -8.51 9.00
C ILE A 113 -23.32 -9.98 9.43
N PRO A 114 -23.36 -10.27 10.75
CA PRO A 114 -23.60 -11.63 11.22
C PRO A 114 -25.00 -12.09 10.83
N GLY A 115 -25.12 -13.34 10.38
CA GLY A 115 -26.38 -13.93 9.96
C GLY A 115 -26.24 -15.41 9.64
N LYS A 116 -27.25 -15.94 8.97
CA LYS A 116 -27.38 -17.32 8.52
C LYS A 116 -27.40 -17.38 7.01
N PHE A 117 -26.94 -18.50 6.47
CA PHE A 117 -27.03 -18.78 5.04
C PHE A 117 -28.47 -19.15 4.64
N LEU A 118 -29.34 -18.14 4.61
CA LEU A 118 -30.75 -18.20 4.23
C LEU A 118 -31.14 -16.89 3.55
N LYS A 119 -32.05 -16.96 2.59
CA LYS A 119 -32.53 -15.78 1.85
C LYS A 119 -33.28 -14.80 2.74
N SER A 120 -34.01 -15.31 3.72
CA SER A 120 -34.71 -14.48 4.72
C SER A 120 -33.77 -13.68 5.63
N ASP A 121 -32.51 -14.10 5.74
CA ASP A 121 -31.50 -13.48 6.61
C ASP A 121 -30.43 -12.69 5.83
N GLN A 122 -30.51 -12.70 4.49
CA GLN A 122 -29.66 -11.87 3.65
C GLN A 122 -30.04 -10.38 3.84
N PRO A 123 -29.07 -9.50 4.17
CA PRO A 123 -29.31 -8.06 4.24
C PRO A 123 -29.91 -7.52 2.94
N LYS A 124 -30.85 -6.58 3.07
CA LYS A 124 -31.53 -5.97 1.90
C LYS A 124 -30.72 -4.83 1.30
N GLU A 125 -29.78 -4.31 2.07
CA GLU A 125 -28.82 -3.30 1.65
C GLU A 125 -27.95 -3.83 0.51
N GLU A 126 -27.62 -2.94 -0.42
CA GLU A 126 -26.86 -3.31 -1.60
C GLU A 126 -25.46 -3.81 -1.25
N GLY A 127 -25.02 -4.86 -1.95
CA GLY A 127 -23.66 -5.36 -1.90
C GLY A 127 -23.39 -6.54 -0.99
N TYR A 128 -24.33 -6.92 -0.11
CA TYR A 128 -24.21 -8.14 0.70
C TYR A 128 -24.56 -9.40 -0.11
N VAL A 129 -23.76 -9.67 -1.13
CA VAL A 129 -24.01 -10.74 -2.13
C VAL A 129 -23.25 -12.03 -1.85
N HIS A 130 -22.29 -11.99 -0.93
CA HIS A 130 -21.39 -13.10 -0.62
C HIS A 130 -21.52 -13.54 0.85
N PHE A 131 -21.44 -14.82 1.13
CA PHE A 131 -21.59 -15.38 2.47
C PHE A 131 -20.44 -16.31 2.83
N HIS A 132 -19.83 -16.08 3.99
CA HIS A 132 -18.88 -16.99 4.62
C HIS A 132 -19.43 -17.60 5.90
N GLY A 133 -19.26 -18.91 6.05
CA GLY A 133 -19.54 -19.61 7.30
C GLY A 133 -18.55 -19.19 8.40
N MET A 134 -19.03 -19.14 9.64
CA MET A 134 -18.19 -18.82 10.82
C MET A 134 -17.01 -19.79 10.98
N ASN A 135 -17.18 -21.04 10.55
CA ASN A 135 -16.16 -22.09 10.62
C ASN A 135 -15.50 -22.37 9.26
N GLY A 136 -15.53 -21.39 8.35
CA GLY A 136 -15.04 -21.50 6.99
C GLY A 136 -16.08 -22.00 5.99
N GLY A 137 -15.70 -21.94 4.71
CA GLY A 137 -16.55 -22.28 3.56
C GLY A 137 -17.46 -21.13 3.12
N HIS A 138 -17.95 -21.23 1.88
CA HIS A 138 -18.77 -20.20 1.24
C HIS A 138 -19.90 -20.80 0.39
N GLY A 139 -21.03 -20.08 0.32
CA GLY A 139 -22.16 -20.39 -0.57
C GLY A 139 -22.65 -21.83 -0.49
N SER A 140 -22.81 -22.49 -1.64
CA SER A 140 -23.44 -23.83 -1.74
C SER A 140 -22.68 -24.95 -1.05
N ALA A 141 -21.45 -24.72 -0.59
CA ALA A 141 -20.73 -25.66 0.26
C ALA A 141 -21.27 -25.68 1.70
N LEU A 142 -22.07 -24.69 2.08
CA LEU A 142 -22.66 -24.55 3.41
C LEU A 142 -24.07 -25.12 3.44
N ALA A 143 -24.45 -25.67 4.60
CA ALA A 143 -25.82 -26.12 4.83
C ALA A 143 -26.76 -24.90 4.98
N PRO A 144 -28.06 -25.03 4.61
CA PRO A 144 -29.05 -24.01 4.90
C PRO A 144 -29.06 -23.66 6.40
N GLY A 145 -29.05 -22.37 6.72
CA GLY A 145 -29.06 -21.89 8.10
C GLY A 145 -27.70 -21.89 8.81
N THR A 146 -26.60 -22.26 8.13
CA THR A 146 -25.24 -22.14 8.68
C THR A 146 -24.96 -20.71 9.14
N GLN A 147 -24.46 -20.56 10.37
CA GLN A 147 -24.09 -19.26 10.93
C GLN A 147 -22.81 -18.73 10.27
N GLY A 148 -22.76 -17.42 10.04
CA GLY A 148 -21.65 -16.77 9.37
C GLY A 148 -21.88 -15.28 9.16
N PHE A 149 -21.32 -14.75 8.07
CA PHE A 149 -21.38 -13.35 7.71
C PHE A 149 -21.84 -13.17 6.27
N TRP A 150 -22.80 -12.28 6.09
CA TRP A 150 -23.09 -11.66 4.80
C TRP A 150 -22.10 -10.53 4.58
N ILE A 151 -21.36 -10.57 3.48
CA ILE A 151 -20.20 -9.74 3.22
C ILE A 151 -20.42 -8.86 2.00
N ARG A 152 -20.00 -7.61 2.14
CA ARG A 152 -19.94 -6.62 1.08
C ARG A 152 -18.50 -6.23 0.77
N HIS A 153 -18.15 -6.24 -0.51
CA HIS A 153 -16.83 -5.90 -1.02
C HIS A 153 -16.84 -4.55 -1.75
N ILE A 154 -15.85 -3.72 -1.46
CA ILE A 154 -15.66 -2.40 -2.06
C ILE A 154 -14.26 -2.37 -2.65
N ALA A 155 -14.16 -2.38 -3.97
CA ALA A 155 -12.91 -2.37 -4.70
C ALA A 155 -12.19 -1.03 -4.50
N VAL A 156 -10.89 -1.07 -4.19
CA VAL A 156 -10.09 0.15 -3.97
C VAL A 156 -9.34 0.61 -5.23
N LYS A 157 -9.32 -0.22 -6.27
CA LYS A 157 -8.62 0.00 -7.54
C LYS A 157 -9.33 -0.75 -8.68
N GLU A 158 -8.94 -0.42 -9.91
CA GLU A 158 -9.30 -1.25 -11.07
C GLU A 158 -8.54 -2.57 -11.02
N LEU A 159 -9.24 -3.67 -11.32
CA LEU A 159 -8.67 -5.01 -11.43
C LEU A 159 -9.56 -5.92 -12.30
N ASP A 160 -8.96 -6.96 -12.87
CA ASP A 160 -9.70 -8.00 -13.59
C ASP A 160 -9.90 -9.20 -12.66
N ALA A 161 -11.16 -9.56 -12.42
CA ALA A 161 -11.57 -10.68 -11.59
C ALA A 161 -12.21 -11.79 -12.46
N PRO A 162 -12.37 -13.02 -11.94
CA PRO A 162 -13.05 -14.09 -12.67
C PRO A 162 -14.48 -13.75 -13.13
N TRP A 163 -15.15 -12.79 -12.48
CA TRP A 163 -16.48 -12.29 -12.83
C TRP A 163 -16.48 -11.04 -13.72
N GLY A 164 -15.30 -10.60 -14.18
CA GLY A 164 -15.12 -9.49 -15.12
C GLY A 164 -14.30 -8.34 -14.56
N HIS A 165 -14.31 -7.24 -15.30
CA HIS A 165 -13.61 -6.02 -14.92
C HIS A 165 -14.32 -5.32 -13.76
N VAL A 166 -13.56 -5.00 -12.71
CA VAL A 166 -14.05 -4.33 -11.50
C VAL A 166 -13.46 -2.93 -11.44
N THR A 167 -14.33 -1.93 -11.26
CA THR A 167 -13.96 -0.54 -11.05
C THR A 167 -14.00 -0.20 -9.56
N PRO A 168 -13.24 0.82 -9.09
CA PRO A 168 -13.31 1.26 -7.70
C PRO A 168 -14.75 1.57 -7.26
N GLY A 169 -15.13 1.08 -6.08
CA GLY A 169 -16.48 1.20 -5.55
C GLY A 169 -17.09 -0.15 -5.20
N LEU A 170 -18.41 -0.16 -5.01
CA LEU A 170 -19.14 -1.34 -4.56
C LEU A 170 -19.11 -2.46 -5.62
N ASP A 171 -18.56 -3.62 -5.27
CA ASP A 171 -18.52 -4.80 -6.14
C ASP A 171 -19.73 -5.70 -5.86
N THR A 172 -20.85 -5.39 -6.52
CA THR A 172 -22.10 -6.17 -6.41
C THR A 172 -22.04 -7.52 -7.12
N LYS A 173 -20.93 -7.83 -7.80
CA LYS A 173 -20.69 -9.09 -8.52
C LYS A 173 -19.60 -9.92 -7.86
N PHE A 174 -19.11 -9.52 -6.69
CA PHE A 174 -18.10 -10.27 -5.95
C PHE A 174 -18.66 -11.64 -5.55
N MET A 175 -18.23 -12.68 -6.27
CA MET A 175 -18.51 -14.10 -6.03
C MET A 175 -19.89 -14.38 -5.39
N PRO A 176 -21.02 -14.03 -6.02
CA PRO A 176 -22.30 -14.08 -5.34
C PRO A 176 -22.62 -15.50 -4.86
N THR A 177 -23.17 -15.60 -3.65
CA THR A 177 -23.58 -16.87 -3.04
C THR A 177 -25.09 -16.87 -2.86
N PRO A 178 -25.87 -17.37 -3.84
CA PRO A 178 -27.32 -17.43 -3.73
C PRO A 178 -27.71 -18.29 -2.52
N PRO A 179 -28.41 -17.73 -1.51
CA PRO A 179 -28.84 -18.51 -0.37
C PRO A 179 -30.06 -19.38 -0.69
N PRO A 180 -30.23 -20.50 0.02
CA PRO A 180 -31.49 -21.25 0.00
C PRO A 180 -32.61 -20.43 0.65
N GLU A 181 -33.86 -20.79 0.33
CA GLU A 181 -35.06 -20.19 0.95
C GLU A 181 -35.08 -20.38 2.48
#